data_AF-A0A9P1HIA6-F1
#
_entry.id   AF-A0A9P1HIA6-F1
#
_cell.length_a   1.000
_cell.length_b   1.000
_cell.length_c   1.000
_cell.angle_alpha   90.00
_cell.angle_beta   90.00
_cell.angle_gamma   90.00
#
_symmetry.space_group_name_H-M   'P 1'
#
loop_
_entity.id
_entity.type
_entity.pdbx_description
1 polymer ?
#
loop_
_entity_poly.entity_id
_entity_poly.type
_entity_poly.pdbx_seq_one_letter_code
_entity_poly.pdbx_strand_id
1 'polypeptide(L)'
;MSKIFLIVVLASFAAAPTGAVTYCNTVDVNLVRKCYQNYMDSFYITMNETLPAYSYYANVRSNLIKSKGLYEQNLVCQYVLTLLNCLDPSFECIGQYTFLAIGASNNTDAVDYWADLLTNQYQCTVGKPLKTSNFYCYESCRDSRKDDIKTCHANLGKNIAKGMDVCTALEENALCQTDIQNQCCGRNAGVLACNSEVSAVRASNNVCSAMGKMFCPEPQ
;
A
#
# COMPACT_ATOMS: atom_id res chain seq x y z
N MET A 1 -40.41 19.80 57.59
CA MET A 1 -40.78 19.52 56.18
C MET A 1 -39.79 20.27 55.29
N SER A 2 -38.83 19.58 54.70
CA SER A 2 -37.92 20.19 53.72
C SER A 2 -37.62 19.16 52.64
N LYS A 3 -37.97 19.50 51.40
CA LYS A 3 -37.91 18.63 50.21
C LYS A 3 -36.48 18.69 49.66
N ILE A 4 -35.80 17.54 49.61
CA ILE A 4 -34.52 17.40 48.91
C ILE A 4 -34.81 17.30 47.41
N PHE A 5 -34.32 18.29 46.66
CA PHE A 5 -34.35 18.34 45.21
C PHE A 5 -33.34 17.35 44.62
N LEU A 6 -33.83 16.46 43.75
CA LEU A 6 -33.04 15.57 42.91
C LEU A 6 -32.45 16.40 41.77
N ILE A 7 -31.14 16.61 41.75
CA ILE A 7 -30.42 17.16 40.58
C ILE A 7 -30.01 15.98 39.71
N VAL A 8 -30.73 15.79 38.60
CA VAL A 8 -30.33 14.90 37.51
C VAL A 8 -29.23 15.61 36.74
N VAL A 9 -27.98 15.17 36.93
CA VAL A 9 -26.86 15.58 36.09
C VAL A 9 -26.96 14.80 34.77
N LEU A 10 -27.52 15.44 33.75
CA LEU A 10 -27.41 15.00 32.36
C LEU A 10 -25.95 15.19 31.93
N ALA A 11 -25.17 14.11 32.02
CA ALA A 11 -23.88 14.04 31.37
C ALA A 11 -24.10 14.09 29.86
N SER A 12 -23.86 15.25 29.26
CA SER A 12 -23.73 15.44 27.82
C SER A 12 -22.56 14.59 27.33
N PHE A 13 -22.87 13.45 26.72
CA PHE A 13 -21.91 12.74 25.88
C PHE A 13 -21.55 13.66 24.72
N ALA A 14 -20.36 14.24 24.76
CA ALA A 14 -19.74 14.82 23.59
C ALA A 14 -19.59 13.67 22.57
N ALA A 15 -20.41 13.70 21.53
CA ALA A 15 -20.21 12.85 20.38
C ALA A 15 -18.79 13.10 19.87
N ALA A 16 -17.98 12.04 19.83
CA ALA A 16 -16.71 12.07 19.12
C ALA A 16 -16.98 12.58 17.69
N PRO A 17 -16.09 13.39 17.10
CA PRO A 17 -16.28 13.85 15.73
C PRO A 17 -16.41 12.61 14.85
N THR A 18 -17.62 12.40 14.31
CA THR A 18 -17.85 11.51 13.19
C THR A 18 -16.88 11.96 12.11
N GLY A 19 -15.90 11.11 11.77
CA GLY A 19 -14.98 11.37 10.68
C GLY A 19 -15.79 11.85 9.48
N ALA A 20 -15.44 13.03 8.96
CA ALA A 20 -16.09 13.56 7.79
C ALA A 20 -16.02 12.47 6.71
N VAL A 21 -17.17 12.05 6.21
CA VAL A 21 -17.21 11.21 5.01
C VAL A 21 -16.61 12.07 3.91
N THR A 22 -15.37 11.78 3.50
CA THR A 22 -14.78 12.42 2.33
C THR A 22 -15.64 12.04 1.14
N TYR A 23 -16.51 12.94 0.73
CA TYR A 23 -17.27 12.77 -0.50
C TYR A 23 -16.27 12.94 -1.63
N CYS A 24 -15.98 11.84 -2.34
CA CYS A 24 -15.11 11.91 -3.50
C CYS A 24 -15.78 12.72 -4.60
N ASN A 25 -15.45 14.01 -4.65
CA ASN A 25 -15.67 14.83 -5.83
C ASN A 25 -14.83 14.28 -6.99
N THR A 26 -15.11 14.74 -8.21
CA THR A 26 -14.37 14.33 -9.41
C THR A 26 -12.86 14.50 -9.20
N VAL A 27 -12.12 13.39 -9.28
CA VAL A 27 -10.64 13.39 -9.23
C VAL A 27 -10.12 14.30 -10.34
N ASP A 28 -9.24 15.24 -9.99
CA ASP A 28 -8.55 16.05 -10.99
C ASP A 28 -7.48 15.20 -11.68
N VAL A 29 -7.88 14.54 -12.77
CA VAL A 29 -6.99 13.70 -13.58
C VAL A 29 -5.76 14.47 -14.10
N ASN A 30 -5.89 15.77 -14.36
CA ASN A 30 -4.76 16.58 -14.82
C ASN A 30 -3.75 16.84 -13.70
N LEU A 31 -4.22 17.10 -12.48
CA LEU A 31 -3.37 17.17 -11.30
C LEU A 31 -2.63 15.83 -11.10
N VAL A 32 -3.37 14.71 -11.09
CA VAL A 32 -2.76 13.39 -10.89
C VAL A 32 -1.70 13.10 -11.95
N ARG A 33 -1.98 13.40 -13.23
CA ARG A 33 -1.01 13.23 -14.32
C ARG A 33 0.25 14.06 -14.09
N LYS A 34 0.11 15.33 -13.72
CA LYS A 34 1.24 16.23 -13.45
C LYS A 34 2.08 15.74 -12.26
N CYS A 35 1.44 15.26 -11.20
CA CYS A 35 2.13 14.70 -10.05
C CYS A 35 2.94 13.45 -10.43
N TYR A 36 2.36 12.56 -11.24
CA TYR A 36 3.05 11.38 -11.73
C TYR A 36 4.19 11.71 -12.70
N GLN A 37 4.05 12.74 -13.53
CA GLN A 37 5.14 13.21 -14.39
C GLN A 37 6.37 13.62 -13.56
N ASN A 38 6.18 14.46 -12.54
CA ASN A 38 7.27 14.85 -11.64
C ASN A 38 7.87 13.65 -10.87
N TYR A 39 7.02 12.70 -10.47
CA TYR A 39 7.46 11.49 -9.79
C TYR A 39 8.32 10.60 -10.71
N MET A 40 7.91 10.41 -11.98
CA MET A 40 8.66 9.64 -12.97
C MET A 40 9.97 10.30 -13.37
N ASP A 41 10.00 11.64 -13.43
CA ASP A 41 11.24 12.40 -13.69
C ASP A 41 12.31 12.14 -12.62
N SER A 42 11.92 11.83 -11.37
CA SER A 42 12.84 11.46 -10.29
C SER A 42 13.57 10.13 -10.55
N PHE A 43 13.06 9.33 -11.48
CA PHE A 43 13.65 8.08 -11.96
C PHE A 43 14.25 8.19 -13.37
N TYR A 44 14.37 9.41 -13.90
CA TYR A 44 14.81 9.67 -15.28
C TYR A 44 13.89 9.03 -16.33
N ILE A 45 12.59 8.91 -16.02
CA ILE A 45 11.59 8.35 -16.92
C ILE A 45 10.71 9.48 -17.44
N THR A 46 10.75 9.75 -18.73
CA THR A 46 9.89 10.74 -19.37
C THR A 46 8.49 10.19 -19.59
N MET A 47 7.47 10.91 -19.10
CA MET A 47 6.07 10.67 -19.44
C MET A 47 5.61 11.58 -20.58
N ASN A 48 5.30 11.00 -21.74
CA ASN A 48 4.72 11.71 -22.89
C ASN A 48 3.21 11.46 -22.93
N GLU A 49 2.46 12.10 -22.03
CA GLU A 49 1.00 11.98 -21.83
C GLU A 49 0.49 10.63 -21.31
N THR A 50 1.23 9.54 -21.49
CA THR A 50 0.94 8.21 -20.96
C THR A 50 1.89 7.81 -19.84
N LEU A 51 1.41 6.93 -18.97
CA LEU A 51 2.29 6.23 -18.04
C LEU A 51 3.12 5.21 -18.82
N PRO A 52 4.41 5.03 -18.47
CA PRO A 52 5.18 3.91 -19.01
C PRO A 52 4.54 2.59 -18.56
N ALA A 53 4.86 1.48 -19.25
CA ALA A 53 4.49 0.15 -18.75
C ALA A 53 4.98 -0.01 -17.31
N TYR A 54 4.13 -0.50 -16.40
CA TYR A 54 4.49 -0.58 -14.97
C TYR A 54 5.76 -1.40 -14.76
N SER A 55 5.90 -2.50 -15.50
CA SER A 55 7.10 -3.36 -15.46
C SER A 55 8.39 -2.61 -15.82
N TYR A 56 8.36 -1.66 -16.75
CA TYR A 56 9.52 -0.84 -17.08
C TYR A 56 9.92 0.05 -15.89
N TYR A 57 8.97 0.81 -15.35
CA TYR A 57 9.19 1.66 -14.17
C TYR A 57 9.67 0.85 -12.95
N ALA A 58 9.01 -0.26 -12.63
CA ALA A 58 9.37 -1.12 -11.52
C ALA A 58 10.80 -1.68 -11.66
N ASN A 59 11.23 -2.03 -12.88
CA ASN A 59 12.59 -2.46 -13.17
C ASN A 59 13.61 -1.33 -12.99
N VAL A 60 13.36 -0.13 -13.51
CA VAL A 60 14.25 1.03 -13.32
C VAL A 60 14.46 1.31 -11.83
N ARG A 61 13.38 1.41 -11.06
CA ARG A 61 13.43 1.63 -9.61
C ARG A 61 14.15 0.49 -8.88
N SER A 62 13.85 -0.76 -9.20
CA SER A 62 14.49 -1.93 -8.58
C SER A 62 16.00 -1.94 -8.83
N ASN A 63 16.44 -1.61 -10.05
CA ASN A 63 17.86 -1.54 -10.40
C ASN A 63 18.59 -0.43 -9.64
N LEU A 64 17.98 0.74 -9.48
CA LEU A 64 18.53 1.82 -8.67
C LEU A 64 18.70 1.39 -7.20
N ILE A 65 17.67 0.78 -6.61
CA ILE A 65 17.71 0.26 -5.23
C ILE A 65 18.78 -0.81 -5.08
N LYS A 66 18.89 -1.77 -6.02
CA LYS A 66 19.93 -2.80 -6.00
C LYS A 66 21.33 -2.22 -6.09
N SER A 67 21.52 -1.20 -6.91
CA SER A 67 22.83 -0.57 -7.13
C SER A 67 23.31 0.27 -5.94
N LYS A 68 22.40 0.92 -5.22
CA LYS A 68 22.74 1.95 -4.21
C LYS A 68 22.22 1.61 -2.81
N GLY A 69 21.49 0.51 -2.66
CA GLY A 69 20.98 -0.01 -1.41
C GLY A 69 20.06 0.97 -0.67
N LEU A 70 20.23 1.01 0.66
CA LEU A 70 19.37 1.78 1.55
C LEU A 70 19.37 3.28 1.26
N TYR A 71 20.47 3.83 0.72
CA TYR A 71 20.53 5.23 0.31
C TYR A 71 19.44 5.56 -0.73
N GLU A 72 19.34 4.75 -1.78
CA GLU A 72 18.34 4.97 -2.83
C GLU A 72 16.93 4.62 -2.35
N GLN A 73 16.76 3.60 -1.50
CA GLN A 73 15.46 3.35 -0.86
C GLN A 73 14.95 4.56 -0.07
N ASN A 74 15.85 5.29 0.61
CA ASN A 74 15.48 6.51 1.31
C ASN A 74 15.09 7.63 0.35
N LEU A 75 15.77 7.77 -0.80
CA LEU A 75 15.39 8.72 -1.85
C LEU A 75 14.03 8.36 -2.47
N VAL A 76 13.80 7.09 -2.78
CA VAL A 76 12.48 6.60 -3.25
C VAL A 76 11.38 7.02 -2.28
N CYS A 77 11.61 6.87 -0.98
CA CYS A 77 10.64 7.33 0.00
C CYS A 77 10.43 8.85 0.02
N GLN A 78 11.45 9.66 -0.25
CA GLN A 78 11.26 11.11 -0.41
C GLN A 78 10.43 11.44 -1.66
N TYR A 79 10.66 10.73 -2.77
CA TYR A 79 9.89 10.90 -4.00
C TYR A 79 8.42 10.51 -3.80
N VAL A 80 8.17 9.39 -3.11
CA VAL A 80 6.81 8.93 -2.76
C VAL A 80 6.12 9.95 -1.86
N LEU A 81 6.76 10.47 -0.82
CA LEU A 81 6.16 11.49 0.05
C LEU A 81 5.85 12.79 -0.72
N THR A 82 6.72 13.18 -1.66
CA THR A 82 6.48 14.31 -2.55
C THR A 82 5.29 14.07 -3.48
N LEU A 83 5.17 12.86 -4.03
CA LEU A 83 4.01 12.44 -4.82
C LEU A 83 2.73 12.50 -3.98
N LEU A 84 2.72 11.90 -2.79
CA LEU A 84 1.54 11.90 -1.91
C LEU A 84 1.08 13.33 -1.57
N ASN A 85 2.02 14.23 -1.27
CA ASN A 85 1.69 15.63 -1.02
C ASN A 85 1.14 16.34 -2.27
N CYS A 86 1.62 16.00 -3.46
CA CYS A 86 1.10 16.53 -4.72
C CYS A 86 -0.32 16.04 -5.01
N LEU A 87 -0.63 14.80 -4.62
CA LEU A 87 -1.93 14.17 -4.81
C LEU A 87 -2.98 14.63 -3.78
N ASP A 88 -2.60 15.32 -2.70
CA ASP A 88 -3.53 15.86 -1.70
C ASP A 88 -4.33 17.05 -2.29
N PRO A 89 -5.66 17.13 -2.08
CA PRO A 89 -6.56 16.24 -1.34
C PRO A 89 -7.18 15.10 -2.17
N SER A 90 -6.77 14.92 -3.42
CA SER A 90 -7.34 13.91 -4.32
C SER A 90 -7.00 12.47 -3.94
N PHE A 91 -5.98 12.24 -3.12
CA PHE A 91 -5.41 10.91 -2.85
C PHE A 91 -6.44 9.87 -2.41
N GLU A 92 -7.37 10.21 -1.52
CA GLU A 92 -8.41 9.29 -1.03
C GLU A 92 -9.38 8.81 -2.12
N CYS A 93 -9.43 9.53 -3.25
CA CYS A 93 -10.34 9.28 -4.36
C CYS A 93 -9.65 8.68 -5.59
N ILE A 94 -8.34 8.49 -5.53
CA ILE A 94 -7.57 7.83 -6.58
C ILE A 94 -7.84 6.32 -6.53
N GLY A 95 -7.90 5.69 -7.71
CA GLY A 95 -7.94 4.25 -7.84
C GLY A 95 -7.56 3.81 -9.24
N GLN A 96 -7.74 2.52 -9.55
CA GLN A 96 -7.46 1.95 -10.88
C GLN A 96 -7.95 2.83 -12.04
N TYR A 97 -9.18 3.34 -11.98
CA TYR A 97 -9.75 4.14 -13.07
C TYR A 97 -9.04 5.49 -13.26
N THR A 98 -8.48 6.07 -12.19
CA THR A 98 -7.64 7.25 -12.29
C THR A 98 -6.36 6.96 -13.07
N PHE A 99 -5.73 5.80 -12.82
CA PHE A 99 -4.51 5.39 -13.53
C PHE A 99 -4.75 5.15 -15.02
N LEU A 100 -5.90 4.55 -15.37
CA LEU A 100 -6.32 4.47 -16.77
C LEU A 100 -6.49 5.86 -17.39
N ALA A 101 -7.13 6.80 -16.67
CA ALA A 101 -7.38 8.15 -17.16
C ALA A 101 -6.11 9.00 -17.36
N ILE A 102 -5.04 8.73 -16.60
CA ILE A 102 -3.72 9.35 -16.81
C ILE A 102 -2.81 8.57 -17.79
N GLY A 103 -3.34 7.52 -18.42
CA GLY A 103 -2.69 6.85 -19.54
C GLY A 103 -1.91 5.58 -19.20
N ALA A 104 -2.32 4.82 -18.18
CA ALA A 104 -1.86 3.42 -18.03
C ALA A 104 -2.30 2.57 -19.24
N SER A 105 -1.43 1.66 -19.70
CA SER A 105 -1.62 0.91 -20.95
C SER A 105 -2.85 0.00 -20.96
N ASN A 106 -3.22 -0.53 -19.78
CA ASN A 106 -4.32 -1.48 -19.61
C ASN A 106 -4.73 -1.56 -18.13
N ASN A 107 -5.76 -2.35 -17.82
CA ASN A 107 -6.27 -2.55 -16.46
C ASN A 107 -5.22 -3.14 -15.51
N THR A 108 -4.38 -4.06 -15.97
CA THR A 108 -3.33 -4.67 -15.14
C THR A 108 -2.30 -3.62 -14.74
N ASP A 109 -1.76 -2.86 -15.70
CA ASP A 109 -0.84 -1.76 -15.40
C ASP A 109 -1.47 -0.75 -14.43
N ALA A 110 -2.74 -0.42 -14.61
CA ALA A 110 -3.45 0.52 -13.75
C ALA A 110 -3.60 0.02 -12.30
N VAL A 111 -3.92 -1.27 -12.12
CA VAL A 111 -3.97 -1.90 -10.79
C VAL A 111 -2.57 -1.97 -10.19
N ASP A 112 -1.55 -2.31 -10.98
CA ASP A 112 -0.17 -2.41 -10.49
C ASP A 112 0.37 -1.06 -10.01
N TYR A 113 0.13 0.02 -10.76
CA TYR A 113 0.49 1.37 -10.31
C TYR A 113 -0.23 1.77 -9.02
N TRP A 114 -1.52 1.43 -8.90
CA TRP A 114 -2.28 1.74 -7.71
C TRP A 114 -1.79 0.94 -6.49
N ALA A 115 -1.56 -0.36 -6.67
CA ALA A 115 -1.00 -1.24 -5.66
C ALA A 115 0.38 -0.78 -5.20
N ASP A 116 1.24 -0.35 -6.14
CA ASP A 116 2.56 0.19 -5.85
C ASP A 116 2.47 1.48 -5.03
N LEU A 117 1.59 2.42 -5.39
CA LEU A 117 1.42 3.67 -4.65
C LEU A 117 0.97 3.41 -3.20
N LEU A 118 0.00 2.53 -2.98
CA LEU A 118 -0.47 2.17 -1.64
C LEU A 118 0.62 1.45 -0.82
N THR A 119 1.34 0.52 -1.45
CA THR A 119 2.44 -0.20 -0.82
C THR A 119 3.55 0.77 -0.40
N ASN A 120 3.96 1.66 -1.29
CA ASN A 120 4.99 2.64 -0.98
C ASN A 120 4.53 3.68 0.03
N GLN A 121 3.25 4.08 0.02
CA GLN A 121 2.71 4.93 1.07
C GLN A 121 2.94 4.29 2.44
N TYR A 122 2.59 3.02 2.62
CA TYR A 122 2.86 2.31 3.86
C TYR A 122 4.37 2.23 4.16
N GLN A 123 5.17 1.71 3.22
CA GLN A 123 6.61 1.48 3.43
C GLN A 123 7.41 2.76 3.69
N CYS A 124 6.94 3.91 3.23
CA CYS A 124 7.62 5.19 3.38
C CYS A 124 7.04 6.10 4.46
N THR A 125 5.92 5.70 5.09
CA THR A 125 5.34 6.37 6.27
C THR A 125 5.44 5.45 7.49
N VAL A 126 4.34 4.80 7.89
CA VAL A 126 4.22 3.97 9.09
C VAL A 126 5.21 2.79 9.06
N GLY A 127 5.41 2.17 7.90
CA GLY A 127 6.33 1.05 7.72
C GLY A 127 7.81 1.43 7.59
N LYS A 128 8.14 2.73 7.49
CA LYS A 128 9.51 3.18 7.23
C LYS A 128 10.54 2.72 8.27
N PRO A 129 10.26 2.74 9.59
CA PRO A 129 11.21 2.21 10.58
C PRO A 129 11.51 0.72 10.39
N LEU A 130 10.48 -0.08 10.03
CA LEU A 130 10.63 -1.51 9.77
C LEU A 130 11.42 -1.75 8.48
N LYS A 131 11.09 -1.02 7.40
CA LYS A 131 11.79 -1.11 6.11
C LYS A 131 13.26 -0.75 6.25
N THR A 132 13.56 0.33 6.97
CA THR A 132 14.94 0.82 7.15
C THR A 132 15.78 -0.15 7.97
N SER A 133 15.25 -0.63 9.10
CA SER A 133 15.98 -1.54 10.00
C SER A 133 16.18 -2.94 9.41
N ASN A 134 15.28 -3.40 8.55
CA ASN A 134 15.36 -4.73 7.94
C ASN A 134 15.83 -4.72 6.48
N PHE A 135 16.17 -3.56 5.90
CA PHE A 135 16.33 -3.36 4.45
C PHE A 135 17.17 -4.44 3.77
N TYR A 136 18.43 -4.60 4.17
CA TYR A 136 19.35 -5.50 3.49
C TYR A 136 18.92 -6.97 3.61
N CYS A 137 18.45 -7.38 4.79
CA CYS A 137 17.96 -8.74 4.98
C CYS A 137 16.69 -8.96 4.14
N TYR A 138 15.74 -8.04 4.18
CA TYR A 138 14.48 -8.13 3.46
C TYR A 138 14.68 -8.25 1.94
N GLU A 139 15.53 -7.39 1.36
CA GLU A 139 15.86 -7.43 -0.06
C GLU A 139 16.58 -8.73 -0.43
N SER A 140 17.56 -9.17 0.37
CA SER A 140 18.27 -10.43 0.15
C SER A 140 17.36 -11.65 0.28
N CYS A 141 16.42 -11.65 1.24
CA CYS A 141 15.46 -12.74 1.42
C CYS A 141 14.48 -12.81 0.26
N ARG A 142 13.96 -11.66 -0.20
CA ARG A 142 13.05 -11.62 -1.35
C ARG A 142 13.71 -12.23 -2.59
N ASP A 143 14.98 -11.92 -2.83
CA ASP A 143 15.71 -12.42 -3.99
C ASP A 143 16.05 -13.92 -3.84
N SER A 144 16.44 -14.38 -2.65
CA SER A 144 16.79 -15.80 -2.40
C SER A 144 15.58 -16.73 -2.27
N ARG A 145 14.45 -16.22 -1.79
CA ARG A 145 13.18 -16.95 -1.58
C ARG A 145 12.12 -16.64 -2.65
N LYS A 146 12.54 -16.10 -3.80
CA LYS A 146 11.64 -15.66 -4.88
C LYS A 146 10.65 -16.75 -5.35
N ASP A 147 11.07 -18.01 -5.36
CA ASP A 147 10.23 -19.11 -5.85
C ASP A 147 9.21 -19.57 -4.78
N ASP A 148 9.52 -19.39 -3.50
CA ASP A 148 8.56 -19.59 -2.41
C ASP A 148 7.49 -18.48 -2.44
N ILE A 149 7.89 -17.23 -2.68
CA ILE A 149 6.97 -16.10 -2.84
C ILE A 149 6.04 -16.35 -4.04
N LYS A 150 6.57 -16.80 -5.20
CA LYS A 150 5.74 -17.22 -6.34
C LYS A 150 4.78 -18.34 -5.97
N THR A 151 5.20 -19.27 -5.10
CA THR A 151 4.33 -20.35 -4.63
C THR A 151 3.16 -19.82 -3.80
N CYS A 152 3.38 -18.82 -2.93
CA CYS A 152 2.30 -18.12 -2.23
C CYS A 152 1.26 -17.56 -3.23
N HIS A 153 1.71 -16.80 -4.24
CA HIS A 153 0.82 -16.24 -5.25
C HIS A 153 0.12 -17.30 -6.11
N ALA A 154 0.79 -18.40 -6.44
CA ALA A 154 0.17 -19.50 -7.17
C ALA A 154 -0.91 -20.20 -6.33
N ASN A 155 -0.72 -20.28 -5.01
CA ASN A 155 -1.70 -20.87 -4.10
C ASN A 155 -2.94 -19.98 -3.93
N LEU A 156 -2.79 -18.64 -3.94
CA LEU A 156 -3.93 -17.71 -3.97
C LEU A 156 -4.91 -18.06 -5.11
N GLY A 157 -4.42 -18.14 -6.35
CA GLY A 157 -5.26 -18.47 -7.50
C GLY A 157 -5.91 -19.85 -7.41
N LYS A 158 -5.17 -20.84 -6.89
CA LYS A 158 -5.70 -22.19 -6.67
C LYS A 158 -6.78 -22.23 -5.59
N ASN A 159 -6.61 -21.49 -4.49
CA ASN A 159 -7.53 -21.48 -3.37
C ASN A 159 -8.86 -20.82 -3.77
N ILE A 160 -8.80 -19.70 -4.50
CA ILE A 160 -9.98 -19.06 -5.09
C ILE A 160 -10.69 -20.03 -6.06
N ALA A 161 -9.94 -20.69 -6.96
CA ALA A 161 -10.52 -21.65 -7.91
C ALA A 161 -11.18 -22.86 -7.23
N LYS A 162 -10.78 -23.20 -6.01
CA LYS A 162 -11.39 -24.25 -5.17
C LYS A 162 -12.59 -23.76 -4.34
N GLY A 163 -13.00 -22.50 -4.49
CA GLY A 163 -14.16 -21.92 -3.83
C GLY A 163 -13.88 -21.30 -2.46
N MET A 164 -12.62 -21.03 -2.12
CA MET A 164 -12.28 -20.30 -0.89
C MET A 164 -12.77 -18.85 -0.94
N ASP A 165 -13.19 -18.33 0.22
CA ASP A 165 -13.08 -16.91 0.64
C ASP A 165 -12.05 -16.11 -0.17
N VAL A 166 -12.41 -15.15 -1.03
CA VAL A 166 -11.39 -14.31 -1.70
C VAL A 166 -10.57 -13.55 -0.66
N CYS A 167 -11.19 -13.04 0.40
CA CYS A 167 -10.48 -12.34 1.46
C CYS A 167 -9.63 -13.30 2.29
N THR A 168 -10.14 -14.49 2.60
CA THR A 168 -9.36 -15.55 3.26
C THR A 168 -8.15 -15.97 2.42
N ALA A 169 -8.31 -16.15 1.11
CA ALA A 169 -7.21 -16.55 0.23
C ALA A 169 -6.13 -15.46 0.12
N LEU A 170 -6.54 -14.17 0.10
CA LEU A 170 -5.63 -13.03 0.12
C LEU A 170 -4.88 -12.93 1.46
N GLU A 171 -5.57 -13.17 2.57
CA GLU A 171 -4.94 -13.26 3.89
C GLU A 171 -3.91 -14.40 3.97
N GLU A 172 -4.26 -15.61 3.50
CA GLU A 172 -3.31 -16.74 3.46
C GLU A 172 -2.09 -16.42 2.60
N ASN A 173 -2.25 -15.69 1.49
CA ASN A 173 -1.14 -15.23 0.67
C ASN A 173 -0.25 -14.23 1.43
N ALA A 174 -0.84 -13.27 2.14
CA ALA A 174 -0.08 -12.31 2.95
C ALA A 174 0.68 -13.00 4.09
N LEU A 175 0.04 -13.96 4.79
CA LEU A 175 0.67 -14.74 5.85
C LEU A 175 1.79 -15.66 5.33
N CYS A 176 1.60 -16.28 4.16
CA CYS A 176 2.66 -17.07 3.51
C CYS A 176 3.92 -16.24 3.25
N GLN A 177 3.77 -15.02 2.74
CA GLN A 177 4.91 -14.11 2.54
C GLN A 177 5.50 -13.60 3.87
N THR A 178 4.65 -13.37 4.87
CA THR A 178 5.05 -13.00 6.24
C THR A 178 5.96 -14.06 6.83
N ASP A 179 5.60 -15.34 6.72
CA ASP A 179 6.38 -16.45 7.25
C ASP A 179 7.74 -16.59 6.57
N ILE A 180 7.80 -16.39 5.25
CA ILE A 180 9.07 -16.38 4.51
C ILE A 180 10.00 -15.29 5.07
N GLN A 181 9.49 -14.07 5.24
CA GLN A 181 10.28 -12.93 5.72
C GLN A 181 10.64 -13.08 7.21
N ASN A 182 9.74 -13.64 8.02
CA ASN A 182 10.02 -13.99 9.42
C ASN A 182 11.19 -14.96 9.54
N GLN A 183 11.22 -16.01 8.72
CA GLN A 183 12.28 -17.03 8.73
C GLN A 183 13.64 -16.45 8.35
N CYS A 184 13.68 -15.49 7.42
CA CYS A 184 14.93 -14.87 6.99
C CYS A 184 15.43 -13.78 7.94
N CYS A 185 14.53 -12.91 8.39
CA CYS A 185 14.88 -11.59 8.91
C CYS A 185 14.22 -11.27 10.25
N GLY A 186 13.48 -12.21 10.82
CA GLY A 186 12.78 -12.03 12.08
C GLY A 186 11.43 -11.32 11.94
N ARG A 187 10.75 -11.18 13.08
CA ARG A 187 9.33 -10.79 13.13
C ARG A 187 9.03 -9.45 12.46
N ASN A 188 9.86 -8.44 12.69
CA ASN A 188 9.63 -7.10 12.16
C ASN A 188 9.68 -7.05 10.61
N ALA A 189 10.44 -7.95 9.98
CA ALA A 189 10.42 -8.10 8.53
C ALA A 189 9.13 -8.77 8.02
N GLY A 190 8.60 -9.76 8.73
CA GLY A 190 7.29 -10.34 8.38
C GLY A 190 6.14 -9.35 8.58
N VAL A 191 6.17 -8.56 9.66
CA VAL A 191 5.19 -7.47 9.87
C VAL A 191 5.20 -6.49 8.69
N LEU A 192 6.39 -6.09 8.24
CA LEU A 192 6.55 -5.24 7.05
C LEU A 192 5.98 -5.91 5.79
N ALA A 193 6.25 -7.20 5.59
CA ALA A 193 5.77 -7.96 4.43
C ALA A 193 4.24 -8.02 4.39
N CYS A 194 3.63 -8.42 5.52
CA CYS A 194 2.19 -8.53 5.64
C CYS A 194 1.49 -7.20 5.33
N ASN A 195 1.90 -6.13 6.01
CA ASN A 195 1.25 -4.83 5.85
C ASN A 195 1.50 -4.23 4.46
N SER A 196 2.63 -4.55 3.81
CA SER A 196 2.87 -4.19 2.41
C SER A 196 1.88 -4.90 1.49
N GLU A 197 1.71 -6.21 1.64
CA GLU A 197 0.76 -6.99 0.85
C GLU A 197 -0.69 -6.52 1.07
N VAL A 198 -1.09 -6.33 2.33
CA VAL A 198 -2.42 -5.77 2.68
C VAL A 198 -2.64 -4.40 2.05
N SER A 199 -1.60 -3.56 1.98
CA SER A 199 -1.68 -2.26 1.30
C SER A 199 -1.88 -2.43 -0.21
N ALA A 200 -1.18 -3.38 -0.84
CA ALA A 200 -1.36 -3.69 -2.26
C ALA A 200 -2.76 -4.24 -2.56
N VAL A 201 -3.28 -5.13 -1.71
CA VAL A 201 -4.62 -5.74 -1.87
C VAL A 201 -5.73 -4.70 -1.87
N ARG A 202 -5.57 -3.56 -1.20
CA ARG A 202 -6.54 -2.45 -1.26
C ARG A 202 -6.75 -1.93 -2.69
N ALA A 203 -5.77 -2.10 -3.59
CA ALA A 203 -5.89 -1.66 -4.97
C ALA A 203 -6.81 -2.55 -5.82
N SER A 204 -6.83 -3.86 -5.56
CA SER A 204 -7.59 -4.85 -6.33
C SER A 204 -8.85 -5.33 -5.60
N ASN A 205 -8.89 -5.25 -4.27
CA ASN A 205 -9.97 -5.74 -3.43
C ASN A 205 -10.09 -4.94 -2.12
N ASN A 206 -10.52 -3.68 -2.25
CA ASN A 206 -10.71 -2.78 -1.11
C ASN A 206 -11.73 -3.31 -0.08
N VAL A 207 -12.68 -4.16 -0.49
CA VAL A 207 -13.70 -4.77 0.38
C VAL A 207 -13.04 -5.63 1.47
N CYS A 208 -12.07 -6.47 1.13
CA CYS A 208 -11.41 -7.34 2.11
C CYS A 208 -10.68 -6.55 3.20
N SER A 209 -10.05 -5.43 2.81
CA SER A 209 -9.41 -4.51 3.75
C SER A 209 -10.44 -3.75 4.59
N ALA A 210 -11.50 -3.24 3.97
CA ALA A 210 -12.55 -2.46 4.65
C ALA A 210 -13.36 -3.29 5.65
N MET A 211 -13.50 -4.59 5.41
CA MET A 211 -14.16 -5.52 6.33
C MET A 211 -13.28 -5.95 7.52
N GLY A 212 -12.01 -5.51 7.57
CA GLY A 212 -11.06 -5.93 8.61
C GLY A 212 -10.78 -7.43 8.60
N LYS A 213 -10.94 -8.08 7.43
CA LYS A 213 -10.77 -9.54 7.26
C LYS A 213 -9.33 -9.95 6.94
N MET A 214 -8.38 -9.02 6.97
CA MET A 214 -6.96 -9.32 6.78
C MET A 214 -6.22 -8.85 8.02
N PHE A 215 -5.60 -9.79 8.73
CA PHE A 215 -4.86 -9.50 9.95
C PHE A 215 -3.36 -9.63 9.72
N CYS A 216 -2.63 -8.58 10.09
CA CYS A 216 -1.18 -8.61 10.15
C CYS A 216 -0.69 -8.62 11.60
N PRO A 217 0.43 -9.30 11.89
CA PRO A 217 1.03 -9.24 13.20
C PRO A 217 1.49 -7.81 13.54
N GLU A 218 1.46 -7.46 14.82
CA GLU A 218 2.02 -6.20 15.30
C GLU A 218 3.56 -6.25 15.40
N PRO A 219 4.24 -5.09 15.20
CA PRO A 219 5.67 -4.95 15.44
C PRO A 219 6.09 -5.36 16.86
N GLN A 220 7.34 -5.80 17.01
CA GLN A 220 8.01 -6.03 18.29
C GLN A 220 8.95 -4.87 18.64
#